data_AF-A0A372RHL1-F1
#
_entry.id   AF-A0A372RHL1-F1
#
_cell.length_a   1.000
_cell.length_b   1.000
_cell.length_c   1.000
_cell.angle_alpha   90.00
_cell.angle_beta   90.00
_cell.angle_gamma   90.00
#
_symmetry.space_group_name_H-M   'P 1'
#
loop_
_entity.id
_entity.type
_entity.pdbx_description
1 polymer ?
#
loop_
_entity_poly.entity_id
_entity_poly.type
_entity_poly.pdbx_seq_one_letter_code
_entity_poly.pdbx_strand_id
1 'polypeptide(L)'
;MGQPLYAEIKRVCDTVIGVATQCIQDKHTQKPIKKLCANVCLKINVKLGGMNSFLDPKLISFISDKPTILVDADVSHHAPGPGNFIFRQMNYFDVFFSRISF
;
A
#
# COMPACT_ATOMS: atom_id res chain seq x y z
N MET A 1 -18.46 -13.67 -1.85
CA MET A 1 -19.45 -12.58 -1.75
C MET A 1 -18.92 -11.30 -1.08
N GLY A 2 -17.59 -11.07 -0.93
CA GLY A 2 -17.06 -9.89 -0.21
C GLY A 2 -16.46 -8.76 -1.07
N GLN A 3 -16.29 -8.98 -2.37
CA GLN A 3 -15.61 -8.01 -3.26
C GLN A 3 -16.34 -6.67 -3.42
N PRO A 4 -17.67 -6.62 -3.67
CA PRO A 4 -18.36 -5.34 -3.81
C PRO A 4 -18.40 -4.54 -2.51
N LEU A 5 -18.55 -5.21 -1.36
CA LEU A 5 -18.50 -4.55 -0.05
C LEU A 5 -17.11 -3.98 0.26
N TYR A 6 -16.04 -4.73 -0.04
CA TYR A 6 -14.67 -4.25 0.12
C TYR A 6 -14.41 -2.99 -0.72
N ALA A 7 -14.85 -3.01 -1.98
CA ALA A 7 -14.70 -1.88 -2.90
C ALA A 7 -15.40 -0.62 -2.38
N GLU A 8 -16.63 -0.76 -1.86
CA GLU A 8 -17.38 0.38 -1.34
C GLU A 8 -16.77 0.94 -0.05
N ILE A 9 -16.35 0.07 0.89
CA ILE A 9 -15.64 0.50 2.10
C ILE A 9 -14.40 1.30 1.71
N LYS A 10 -13.61 0.80 0.75
CA LYS A 10 -12.40 1.49 0.29
C LYS A 10 -12.69 2.80 -0.40
N ARG A 11 -13.66 2.83 -1.30
CA ARG A 11 -14.08 4.06 -1.97
C ARG A 11 -14.48 5.13 -0.96
N VAL A 12 -15.41 4.83 -0.05
CA VAL A 12 -15.92 5.82 0.91
C VAL A 12 -14.83 6.27 1.89
N CYS A 13 -14.07 5.33 2.46
CA CYS A 13 -13.06 5.69 3.46
C CYS A 13 -11.88 6.45 2.85
N ASP A 14 -11.43 6.09 1.65
CA ASP A 14 -10.26 6.72 1.04
C ASP A 14 -10.62 8.04 0.33
N THR A 15 -11.83 8.21 -0.22
CA THR A 15 -12.18 9.42 -0.99
C THR A 15 -13.16 10.38 -0.30
N VAL A 16 -14.05 9.89 0.56
CA VAL A 16 -15.09 10.73 1.18
C VAL A 16 -14.71 11.12 2.60
N ILE A 17 -14.24 10.15 3.39
CA ILE A 17 -14.02 10.34 4.84
C ILE A 17 -12.54 10.59 5.16
N GLY A 18 -11.62 10.09 4.33
CA GLY A 18 -10.17 10.23 4.56
C GLY A 18 -9.65 9.42 5.75
N VAL A 19 -10.27 8.25 6.02
CA VAL A 19 -9.92 7.39 7.17
C VAL A 19 -9.18 6.15 6.69
N ALA A 20 -7.99 5.93 7.23
CA ALA A 20 -7.22 4.73 6.97
C ALA A 20 -7.95 3.46 7.44
N THR A 21 -8.17 2.49 6.54
CA THR A 21 -8.87 1.24 6.85
C THR A 21 -8.05 -0.02 6.56
N GLN A 22 -8.20 -1.07 7.38
CA GLN A 22 -7.56 -2.37 7.19
C GLN A 22 -8.58 -3.52 7.28
N CYS A 23 -9.01 -4.03 6.13
CA CYS A 23 -9.96 -5.14 6.06
C CYS A 23 -9.27 -6.50 6.24
N ILE A 24 -9.91 -7.42 6.96
CA ILE A 24 -9.45 -8.80 7.20
C ILE A 24 -10.63 -9.74 6.87
N GLN A 25 -10.37 -10.87 6.21
CA GLN A 25 -11.41 -11.85 5.94
C GLN A 25 -11.79 -12.58 7.23
N ASP A 26 -13.08 -12.83 7.44
CA ASP A 26 -13.58 -13.43 8.68
C ASP A 26 -12.93 -14.80 9.00
N LYS A 27 -12.64 -15.62 7.99
CA LYS A 27 -11.91 -16.89 8.18
C LYS A 27 -10.57 -16.75 8.92
N HIS A 28 -9.96 -15.56 8.86
CA HIS A 28 -8.69 -15.24 9.48
C HIS A 28 -8.83 -14.61 10.88
N THR A 29 -9.98 -14.05 11.20
CA THR A 29 -10.29 -13.55 12.56
C THR A 29 -10.73 -14.70 13.47
N GLN A 30 -11.43 -15.70 12.93
CA GLN A 30 -11.88 -16.87 13.71
C GLN A 30 -10.72 -17.77 14.18
N LYS A 31 -9.63 -17.86 13.41
CA LYS A 31 -8.42 -18.61 13.75
C LYS A 31 -7.17 -17.76 13.48
N PRO A 32 -6.81 -16.86 14.40
CA PRO A 32 -5.69 -15.95 14.20
C PRO A 32 -4.37 -16.72 14.25
N ILE A 33 -3.60 -16.63 13.16
CA ILE A 33 -2.24 -17.18 13.06
C ILE A 33 -1.24 -16.04 13.28
N LYS A 34 -0.25 -16.24 14.17
CA LYS A 34 0.76 -15.22 14.52
C LYS A 34 1.38 -14.52 13.31
N LYS A 35 1.76 -15.28 12.28
CA LYS A 35 2.32 -14.76 11.02
C LYS A 35 1.38 -13.79 10.30
N LEU A 36 0.08 -14.09 10.30
CA LEU A 36 -0.91 -13.22 9.67
C LEU A 36 -1.10 -11.94 10.47
N CYS A 37 -1.20 -12.05 11.80
CA CYS A 37 -1.30 -10.88 12.68
C CYS A 37 -0.12 -9.93 12.49
N ALA A 38 1.11 -10.48 12.43
CA ALA A 38 2.31 -9.69 12.15
C ALA A 38 2.21 -8.93 10.83
N ASN A 39 1.81 -9.61 9.74
CA ASN A 39 1.64 -8.98 8.43
C ASN A 39 0.53 -7.92 8.42
N VAL A 40 -0.53 -8.10 9.20
CA VAL A 40 -1.58 -7.09 9.37
C VAL A 40 -1.03 -5.86 10.10
N CYS A 41 -0.26 -6.05 11.18
CA CYS A 41 0.37 -4.95 11.90
C CYS A 41 1.32 -4.15 11.01
N LEU A 42 2.11 -4.83 10.15
CA LEU A 42 2.97 -4.15 9.18
C LEU A 42 2.18 -3.23 8.24
N LYS A 43 0.98 -3.66 7.80
CA LYS A 43 0.11 -2.85 6.94
C LYS A 43 -0.54 -1.68 7.69
N ILE A 44 -0.88 -1.87 8.96
CA ILE A 44 -1.45 -0.81 9.80
C ILE A 44 -0.39 0.26 10.09
N ASN A 45 0.84 -0.14 10.42
CA ASN A 45 1.93 0.79 10.74
C ASN A 45 2.15 1.81 9.61
N VAL A 46 2.23 1.33 8.35
CA VAL A 46 2.43 2.22 7.19
C VAL A 46 1.23 3.13 6.94
N LYS A 47 0.00 2.64 7.14
CA LYS A 47 -1.22 3.45 7.00
C LYS A 47 -1.34 4.57 8.03
N LEU A 48 -0.71 4.40 9.19
CA LEU A 48 -0.63 5.42 10.23
C LEU A 48 0.63 6.30 10.08
N GLY A 49 1.36 6.18 8.97
CA GLY A 49 2.55 6.99 8.67
C GLY A 49 3.85 6.50 9.31
N GLY A 50 3.82 5.32 9.95
CA GLY A 50 4.99 4.65 10.51
C GLY A 50 5.84 3.94 9.47
N MET A 51 7.09 3.63 9.84
CA MET A 51 8.07 2.97 8.97
C MET A 51 8.38 1.58 9.52
N ASN A 52 8.23 0.53 8.71
CA ASN A 52 8.53 -0.84 9.15
C ASN A 52 10.03 -1.14 9.11
N SER A 53 10.74 -0.61 8.12
CA SER A 53 12.16 -0.83 7.90
C SER A 53 12.73 0.32 7.07
N PHE A 54 14.03 0.56 7.18
CA PHE A 54 14.77 1.56 6.40
C PHE A 54 16.11 0.98 5.98
N LEU A 55 16.66 1.48 4.87
CA LEU A 55 18.01 1.13 4.43
C LEU A 55 19.02 2.07 5.08
N ASP A 56 20.23 1.56 5.35
CA ASP A 56 21.33 2.41 5.79
C ASP A 56 21.69 3.38 4.63
N PRO A 57 21.65 4.71 4.86
CA PRO A 57 22.02 5.70 3.85
C PRO A 57 23.38 5.45 3.19
N LYS A 58 24.34 4.85 3.91
CA LYS A 58 25.68 4.53 3.39
C LYS A 58 25.65 3.48 2.28
N LEU A 59 24.63 2.62 2.26
CA LEU A 59 24.44 1.60 1.23
C LEU A 59 23.77 2.16 -0.03
N ILE A 60 23.18 3.36 0.04
CA ILE A 60 22.43 4.02 -1.03
C ILE A 60 22.88 5.46 -1.25
N SER A 61 24.18 5.75 -1.08
CA SER A 61 24.76 7.10 -1.18
C SER A 61 24.37 7.82 -2.47
N PHE A 62 24.27 7.10 -3.60
CA PHE A 62 23.85 7.65 -4.88
C PHE A 62 22.44 8.29 -4.89
N ILE A 63 21.56 7.88 -3.97
CA ILE A 63 20.21 8.46 -3.77
C ILE A 63 20.19 9.36 -2.53
N SER A 64 20.99 9.04 -1.50
CA SER A 64 20.98 9.73 -0.20
C SER A 64 21.78 11.02 -0.13
N ASP A 65 22.73 11.26 -1.03
CA ASP A 65 23.61 12.43 -0.95
C ASP A 65 22.90 13.74 -1.31
N LYS A 66 21.76 13.67 -2.01
CA LYS A 66 20.94 14.82 -2.41
C LYS A 66 19.46 14.47 -2.26
N PRO A 67 18.58 15.44 -1.95
CA PRO A 67 17.13 15.20 -1.94
C PRO A 67 16.67 14.63 -3.29
N THR A 68 16.27 13.35 -3.28
CA THR A 68 15.91 12.59 -4.48
C THR A 68 14.52 11.99 -4.30
N ILE A 69 13.65 12.13 -5.29
CA ILE A 69 12.32 11.50 -5.31
C ILE A 69 12.39 10.27 -6.21
N LEU A 70 11.99 9.12 -5.70
CA LEU A 70 11.81 7.91 -6.51
C LEU A 70 10.32 7.75 -6.85
N VAL A 71 10.03 7.62 -8.15
CA VAL A 71 8.66 7.46 -8.66
C VAL A 71 8.55 6.11 -9.32
N ASP A 72 7.58 5.32 -8.88
CA ASP A 72 7.21 4.04 -9.50
C ASP A 72 5.84 4.16 -10.17
N ALA A 73 5.73 3.67 -11.40
CA ALA A 73 4.52 3.74 -12.21
C ALA A 73 4.24 2.37 -12.86
N ASP A 74 3.10 1.79 -12.51
CA ASP A 74 2.64 0.50 -13.02
C ASP A 74 1.40 0.65 -13.92
N VAL A 75 1.39 -0.12 -15.02
CA VAL A 75 0.26 -0.20 -15.96
C VAL A 75 -0.22 -1.64 -16.00
N SER A 76 -1.49 -1.85 -15.67
CA SER A 76 -2.12 -3.17 -15.71
C SER A 76 -3.05 -3.30 -16.92
N HIS A 77 -2.82 -4.34 -17.73
CA HIS A 77 -3.72 -4.71 -18.84
C HIS A 77 -4.88 -5.56 -18.32
N HIS A 78 -6.08 -5.36 -18.88
CA HIS A 78 -7.23 -6.21 -18.57
C HIS A 78 -7.16 -7.56 -19.29
N ALA A 79 -7.96 -8.55 -18.88
CA ALA A 79 -8.12 -9.78 -19.66
C ALA A 79 -8.53 -9.44 -21.12
N PRO A 80 -8.15 -10.24 -22.13
CA PRO A 80 -8.44 -9.94 -23.52
C PRO A 80 -9.94 -9.66 -23.74
N GLY A 81 -10.27 -8.44 -24.15
CA GLY A 81 -11.64 -7.92 -24.29
C GLY A 81 -11.63 -6.38 -24.37
N PRO A 82 -12.75 -5.73 -24.72
CA PRO A 82 -12.83 -4.27 -24.83
C PRO A 82 -12.79 -3.64 -23.43
N GLY A 83 -11.59 -3.28 -22.98
CA GLY A 83 -11.36 -2.58 -21.72
C GLY A 83 -10.30 -1.50 -21.92
N ASN A 84 -10.52 -0.32 -21.33
CA ASN A 84 -9.55 0.76 -21.36
C ASN A 84 -8.33 0.40 -20.49
N PHE A 85 -7.14 0.88 -20.87
CA PHE A 85 -5.97 0.84 -19.99
C PHE A 85 -6.27 1.62 -18.72
N ILE A 86 -6.02 1.01 -17.56
CA ILE A 86 -6.17 1.67 -16.27
C ILE A 86 -4.77 1.85 -15.68
N PHE A 87 -4.34 3.11 -15.57
CA PHE A 87 -3.24 3.47 -14.68
C PHE A 87 -3.65 3.10 -13.26
N ARG A 88 -2.89 2.18 -12.65
CA ARG A 88 -3.31 1.56 -11.40
C ARG A 88 -2.82 2.32 -10.19
N GLN A 89 -1.59 2.84 -10.24
CA GLN A 89 -0.98 3.54 -9.12
C GLN A 89 0.28 4.30 -9.55
N MET A 90 0.43 5.53 -9.04
CA MET A 90 1.72 6.22 -8.95
C MET A 90 2.11 6.22 -7.48
N ASN A 91 3.25 5.62 -7.15
CA ASN A 91 3.78 5.65 -5.79
C ASN A 91 4.99 6.59 -5.77
N TYR A 92 5.00 7.51 -4.80
CA TYR A 92 6.16 8.34 -4.50
C TYR A 92 6.88 7.77 -3.28
N PHE A 93 8.19 7.61 -3.40
CA PHE A 93 9.08 7.24 -2.31
C PHE A 93 10.00 8.41 -1.97
N ASP A 94 10.03 8.77 -0.69
CA ASP A 94 11.15 9.53 -0.11
C ASP A 94 12.39 8.62 -0.03
N VAL A 95 13.59 9.20 0.02
CA VAL A 95 14.90 8.52 0.07
C VAL A 95 15.01 7.50 1.20
N PHE A 96 14.13 7.59 2.21
CA PHE A 96 14.00 6.61 3.29
C PHE A 96 13.23 5.34 2.92
N PHE A 97 12.75 5.18 1.67
CA PHE A 97 12.05 3.97 1.16
C PHE A 97 10.92 3.48 2.06
N SER A 98 10.30 4.36 2.85
CA SER A 98 9.49 3.95 4.01
C SER A 98 8.04 4.39 3.95
N ARG A 99 7.70 5.33 3.06
CA ARG A 99 6.35 5.86 2.89
C ARG A 99 5.91 5.67 1.46
N ILE A 100 4.93 4.78 1.28
CA ILE A 100 4.10 4.72 0.09
C ILE A 100 2.88 5.59 0.41
N SER A 101 2.79 6.78 -0.19
CA SER A 101 1.54 7.55 -0.18
C SER A 101 0.70 7.05 -1.35
N PHE A 102 -0.52 6.60 -1.04
CA PHE A 102 -1.51 6.14 -2.02
C PHE A 102 -2.28 7.31 -2.63
#